data_AF-A0A3D1JUE5-F1
#
_entry.id   AF-A0A3D1JUE5-F1
#
_cell.length_a   1.000
_cell.length_b   1.000
_cell.length_c   1.000
_cell.angle_alpha   90.00
_cell.angle_beta   90.00
_cell.angle_gamma   90.00
#
_symmetry.space_group_name_H-M   'P 1'
#
loop_
_entity.id
_entity.type
_entity.pdbx_description
1 polymer ?
#
loop_
_entity_poly.entity_id
_entity_poly.type
_entity_poly.pdbx_seq_one_letter_code
_entity_poly.pdbx_strand_id
1 'polypeptide(L)'
;MQQDPFVILGVDKNATQAEIDEKYRELRHRYEDARFLEGEAGAEAAEKIEELDNAYSEAMRIKSESANIGGGFHDDFDFKGQDFSEVKEAIKNKNYHLAQGLLDAMQERSAEWHYMQAKIYYDKKWILDAKKQLELAIEMDPTNAK
;
A
#
# COMPACT_ATOMS: atom_id res chain seq x y z
N MET A 1 5.42 9.15 -22.23
CA MET A 1 6.53 8.19 -22.05
C MET A 1 6.35 7.63 -20.66
N GLN A 2 6.17 6.32 -20.51
CA GLN A 2 6.02 5.70 -19.19
C GLN A 2 7.39 5.78 -18.52
N GLN A 3 7.54 6.58 -17.46
CA GLN A 3 8.79 6.65 -16.72
C GLN A 3 8.98 5.33 -15.99
N ASP A 4 10.19 4.80 -16.05
CA ASP A 4 10.53 3.54 -15.40
C ASP A 4 10.48 3.74 -13.87
N PRO A 5 9.66 2.96 -13.13
CA PRO A 5 9.50 3.13 -11.69
C PRO A 5 10.81 2.95 -10.92
N PHE A 6 11.73 2.12 -11.40
CA PHE A 6 13.04 1.94 -10.77
C PHE A 6 13.89 3.20 -10.90
N VAL A 7 13.76 3.93 -12.02
CA VAL A 7 14.47 5.20 -12.24
C VAL A 7 13.91 6.30 -11.33
N ILE A 8 12.58 6.36 -11.15
CA ILE A 8 11.94 7.33 -10.24
C ILE A 8 12.41 7.11 -8.79
N LEU A 9 12.49 5.85 -8.36
CA LEU A 9 12.96 5.48 -7.03
C LEU A 9 14.50 5.56 -6.88
N GLY A 10 15.22 5.79 -7.99
CA GLY A 10 16.68 5.84 -8.00
C GLY A 10 17.35 4.50 -7.67
N VAL A 11 16.69 3.39 -7.97
CA VAL A 11 17.17 2.03 -7.70
C VAL A 11 17.50 1.30 -8.99
N ASP A 12 18.35 0.28 -8.89
CA ASP A 12 18.61 -0.59 -10.04
C ASP A 12 17.35 -1.41 -10.38
N LYS A 13 17.13 -1.67 -11.67
CA LYS A 13 16.03 -2.55 -12.13
C LYS A 13 16.09 -3.96 -11.52
N ASN A 14 17.27 -4.40 -11.11
CA ASN A 14 17.47 -5.69 -10.45
C ASN A 14 17.40 -5.59 -8.91
N ALA A 15 17.26 -4.39 -8.33
CA ALA A 15 17.23 -4.17 -6.88
C ALA A 15 16.22 -5.08 -6.18
N THR A 16 16.61 -5.64 -5.03
CA THR A 16 15.72 -6.49 -4.25
C THR A 16 14.52 -5.72 -3.72
N GLN A 17 13.44 -6.43 -3.39
CA GLN A 17 12.24 -5.83 -2.77
C GLN A 17 12.60 -5.00 -1.51
N ALA A 18 13.56 -5.49 -0.72
CA ALA A 18 14.05 -4.78 0.47
C ALA A 18 14.76 -3.46 0.11
N GLU A 19 15.59 -3.45 -0.94
CA GLU A 19 16.27 -2.24 -1.40
C GLU A 19 15.28 -1.21 -1.98
N ILE A 20 14.26 -1.67 -2.71
CA ILE A 20 13.18 -0.83 -3.22
C ILE A 20 12.42 -0.17 -2.07
N ASP A 21 12.08 -0.94 -1.02
CA ASP A 21 11.38 -0.45 0.17
C ASP A 21 12.22 0.53 0.99
N GLU A 22 13.51 0.23 1.19
CA GLU A 22 14.42 1.12 1.89
C GLU A 22 14.56 2.46 1.18
N LYS A 23 14.76 2.43 -0.14
CA LYS A 23 14.95 3.65 -0.95
C LYS A 23 13.68 4.48 -1.05
N TYR A 24 12.53 3.83 -1.22
CA TYR A 24 11.23 4.49 -1.16
C TYR A 24 11.03 5.22 0.17
N ARG A 25 11.26 4.55 1.30
CA ARG A 25 11.12 5.17 2.64
C ARG A 25 12.07 6.34 2.84
N GLU A 26 13.32 6.21 2.41
CA GLU A 26 14.33 7.28 2.50
C GLU A 26 13.89 8.53 1.72
N LEU A 27 13.49 8.35 0.47
CA LEU A 27 13.04 9.43 -0.40
C LEU A 27 11.76 10.07 0.13
N ARG A 28 10.79 9.25 0.51
CA ARG A 28 9.51 9.73 1.03
C ARG A 28 9.67 10.55 2.31
N HIS A 29 10.53 10.12 3.24
CA HIS A 29 10.84 10.91 4.44
C HIS A 29 11.47 12.26 4.11
N ARG A 30 12.39 12.30 3.13
CA ARG A 30 13.02 13.56 2.68
C ARG A 30 11.98 14.54 2.12
N TYR A 31 11.03 14.05 1.33
CA TYR A 31 9.97 14.90 0.78
C TYR A 31 8.89 15.22 1.82
N GLU A 32 8.59 14.34 2.78
CA GLU A 32 7.69 14.65 3.90
C GLU A 32 8.21 15.81 4.75
N ASP A 33 9.50 15.80 5.09
CA ASP A 33 10.15 16.92 5.79
C ASP A 33 10.11 18.20 4.95
N ALA A 34 10.30 18.09 3.63
CA ALA A 34 10.24 19.21 2.70
C ALA A 34 8.81 19.76 2.50
N ARG A 35 7.76 18.96 2.74
CA ARG A 35 6.36 19.39 2.65
C ARG A 35 6.00 20.46 3.68
N PHE A 36 6.76 20.56 4.77
CA PHE A 36 6.57 21.59 5.79
C PHE A 36 7.26 22.92 5.45
N LEU A 37 7.99 22.98 4.33
CA LEU A 37 8.58 24.22 3.84
C LEU A 37 7.48 25.12 3.23
N GLU A 38 7.56 26.43 3.51
CA GLU A 38 6.60 27.40 2.98
C GLU A 38 6.83 27.67 1.48
N GLY A 39 5.74 27.84 0.74
CA GLY A 39 5.76 28.23 -0.68
C GLY A 39 5.73 27.05 -1.65
N GLU A 40 6.32 27.24 -2.84
CA GLU A 40 6.30 26.30 -3.97
C GLU A 40 6.98 24.97 -3.63
N ALA A 41 7.98 24.98 -2.75
CA ALA A 41 8.72 23.80 -2.31
C ALA A 41 7.83 22.76 -1.58
N GLY A 42 6.84 23.21 -0.82
CA GLY A 42 5.91 22.31 -0.14
C GLY A 42 4.93 21.63 -1.10
N ALA A 43 4.52 22.34 -2.16
CA ALA A 43 3.65 21.80 -3.20
C ALA A 43 4.40 20.79 -4.09
N GLU A 44 5.62 21.12 -4.53
CA GLU A 44 6.48 20.19 -5.28
C GLU A 44 6.78 18.92 -4.47
N ALA A 45 7.00 19.05 -3.16
CA ALA A 45 7.23 17.90 -2.30
C ALA A 45 6.01 16.96 -2.25
N ALA A 46 4.78 17.50 -2.26
CA ALA A 46 3.58 16.69 -2.30
C ALA A 46 3.45 15.92 -3.63
N GLU A 47 3.69 16.58 -4.76
CA GLU A 47 3.70 15.93 -6.08
C GLU A 47 4.79 14.85 -6.16
N LYS A 48 5.97 15.10 -5.59
CA LYS A 48 7.07 14.13 -5.55
C LYS A 48 6.74 12.90 -4.69
N ILE A 49 6.02 13.09 -3.58
CA ILE A 49 5.56 11.95 -2.76
C ILE A 49 4.60 11.08 -3.56
N GLU A 50 3.65 11.68 -4.28
CA GLU A 50 2.70 10.94 -5.12
C GLU A 50 3.42 10.17 -6.26
N GLU A 51 4.40 10.81 -6.91
CA GLU A 51 5.23 10.18 -7.94
C GLU A 51 5.99 8.96 -7.37
N LEU A 52 6.55 9.07 -6.16
CA LEU A 52 7.24 7.98 -5.47
C LEU A 52 6.29 6.86 -5.06
N ASP A 53 5.11 7.18 -4.54
CA ASP A 53 4.10 6.22 -4.11
C ASP A 53 3.62 5.36 -5.32
N ASN A 54 3.39 6.01 -6.46
CA ASN A 54 3.04 5.35 -7.73
C ASN A 54 4.18 4.48 -8.25
N ALA A 55 5.41 5.01 -8.27
CA ALA A 55 6.58 4.27 -8.75
C ALA A 55 6.89 3.04 -7.87
N TYR A 56 6.77 3.16 -6.55
CA TYR A 56 6.94 2.04 -5.63
C TYR A 56 5.94 0.92 -5.92
N SER A 57 4.66 1.26 -6.04
CA SER A 57 3.59 0.30 -6.29
C SER A 57 3.85 -0.47 -7.59
N GLU A 58 4.24 0.23 -8.66
CA GLU A 58 4.54 -0.38 -9.96
C GLU A 58 5.83 -1.23 -9.91
N ALA A 59 6.89 -0.75 -9.27
CA ALA A 59 8.14 -1.51 -9.09
C ALA A 59 7.90 -2.83 -8.36
N MET A 60 7.05 -2.80 -7.32
CA MET A 60 6.70 -3.97 -6.54
C MET A 60 5.86 -4.97 -7.33
N ARG A 61 4.94 -4.47 -8.15
CA ARG A 61 4.15 -5.27 -9.08
C ARG A 61 5.02 -5.95 -10.14
N ILE A 62 5.94 -5.20 -10.76
CA ILE A 62 6.89 -5.77 -11.74
C ILE A 62 7.76 -6.84 -11.08
N LYS A 63 8.19 -6.62 -9.83
CA LYS A 63 8.98 -7.60 -9.07
C LYS A 63 8.19 -8.85 -8.72
N SER A 64 6.92 -8.72 -8.33
CA SER A 64 6.06 -9.87 -8.08
C SER A 64 5.77 -10.62 -9.38
N GLU A 65 5.43 -9.93 -10.48
CA GLU A 65 5.24 -10.51 -11.81
C GLU A 65 6.51 -11.22 -12.33
N SER A 66 7.69 -10.63 -12.10
CA SER A 66 8.98 -11.24 -12.50
C SER A 66 9.34 -12.48 -11.68
N ALA A 67 8.91 -12.55 -10.42
CA ALA A 67 9.08 -13.76 -9.58
C ALA A 67 8.13 -14.90 -10.00
N ASN A 68 7.06 -14.60 -10.74
CA ASN A 68 6.07 -15.56 -11.23
C ASN A 68 6.49 -16.26 -12.54
N ILE A 69 7.54 -15.80 -13.24
CA ILE A 69 8.07 -16.45 -14.46
C ILE A 69 9.04 -17.58 -14.08
N GLY A 70 8.58 -18.58 -13.31
CA GLY A 70 9.46 -19.65 -12.84
C GLY A 70 8.81 -20.80 -12.06
N GLY A 71 7.51 -20.81 -11.85
CA GLY A 71 6.82 -21.93 -11.22
C GLY A 71 5.33 -21.76 -11.46
N GLY A 72 4.69 -22.78 -12.04
CA GLY A 72 3.26 -22.76 -12.29
C GLY A 72 2.52 -22.40 -11.01
N PHE A 73 1.91 -21.23 -11.00
CA PHE A 73 0.94 -20.88 -9.98
C PHE A 73 -0.26 -21.78 -10.26
N HIS A 74 -0.38 -22.78 -9.39
CA HIS A 74 -1.55 -23.60 -9.24
C HIS A 74 -2.72 -22.65 -9.07
N ASP A 75 -3.58 -22.66 -10.08
CA ASP A 75 -4.92 -22.11 -10.10
C ASP A 75 -5.75 -22.89 -9.06
N ASP A 76 -5.47 -22.66 -7.77
CA ASP A 76 -6.38 -22.98 -6.66
C ASP A 76 -7.17 -21.70 -6.39
N PHE A 77 -7.97 -21.34 -7.38
CA PHE A 77 -9.03 -20.35 -7.28
C PHE A 77 -10.17 -20.98 -6.44
N ASP A 78 -9.89 -21.30 -5.18
CA ASP A 78 -10.92 -21.60 -4.20
C ASP A 78 -11.52 -20.26 -3.76
N PHE A 79 -12.71 -19.99 -4.27
CA PHE A 79 -13.48 -18.76 -4.11
C PHE A 79 -14.04 -18.67 -2.67
N LYS A 80 -13.16 -18.63 -1.67
CA LYS A 80 -13.47 -18.48 -0.25
C LYS A 80 -12.52 -17.50 0.43
N GLY A 81 -12.87 -16.22 0.30
CA GLY A 81 -12.25 -15.11 1.02
C GLY A 81 -11.31 -14.32 0.12
N GLN A 82 -11.64 -13.06 -0.14
CA GLN A 82 -10.72 -12.13 -0.81
C GLN A 82 -9.39 -12.12 -0.06
N ASP A 83 -8.29 -12.37 -0.76
CA ASP A 83 -6.99 -12.47 -0.12
C ASP A 83 -6.46 -11.07 0.25
N PHE A 84 -6.52 -10.72 1.53
CA PHE A 84 -5.98 -9.46 2.07
C PHE A 84 -4.47 -9.54 2.38
N SER A 85 -3.75 -10.56 1.91
CA SER A 85 -2.33 -10.76 2.23
C SER A 85 -1.47 -9.57 1.81
N GLU A 86 -1.68 -9.03 0.60
CA GLU A 86 -0.94 -7.86 0.12
C GLU A 86 -1.25 -6.59 0.93
N VAL A 87 -2.52 -6.40 1.33
CA VAL A 87 -2.93 -5.28 2.20
C VAL A 87 -2.27 -5.40 3.57
N LYS A 88 -2.26 -6.61 4.16
CA LYS A 88 -1.65 -6.88 5.47
C LYS A 88 -0.15 -6.62 5.44
N GLU A 89 0.52 -6.99 4.35
CA GLU A 89 1.95 -6.73 4.16
C GLU A 89 2.24 -5.22 4.00
N ALA A 90 1.44 -4.51 3.19
CA ALA A 90 1.55 -3.07 3.04
C ALA A 90 1.36 -2.33 4.38
N ILE A 91 0.37 -2.72 5.19
CA ILE A 91 0.16 -2.19 6.55
C ILE A 91 1.37 -2.49 7.45
N LYS A 92 1.90 -3.71 7.43
CA LYS A 92 3.08 -4.10 8.22
C LYS A 92 4.31 -3.26 7.86
N ASN A 93 4.46 -2.93 6.59
CA ASN A 93 5.52 -2.06 6.07
C ASN A 93 5.23 -0.56 6.27
N LYS A 94 4.11 -0.21 6.92
CA LYS A 94 3.60 1.16 7.09
C LYS A 94 3.38 1.90 5.76
N ASN A 95 3.24 1.16 4.67
CA ASN A 95 2.87 1.69 3.38
C ASN A 95 1.34 1.78 3.28
N TYR A 96 0.78 2.78 3.96
CA TYR A 96 -0.67 2.99 3.99
C TYR A 96 -1.23 3.43 2.64
N HIS A 97 -0.42 4.01 1.76
CA HIS A 97 -0.86 4.40 0.42
C HIS A 97 -1.14 3.17 -0.44
N LEU A 98 -0.19 2.24 -0.52
CA LEU A 98 -0.39 0.97 -1.20
C LEU A 98 -1.53 0.17 -0.58
N ALA A 99 -1.59 0.09 0.75
CA ALA A 99 -2.68 -0.61 1.45
C ALA A 99 -4.05 -0.01 1.09
N GLN A 100 -4.15 1.32 1.02
CA GLN A 100 -5.38 2.03 0.64
C GLN A 100 -5.74 1.77 -0.83
N GLY A 101 -4.77 1.85 -1.75
CA GLY A 101 -5.00 1.58 -3.17
C GLY A 101 -5.46 0.15 -3.44
N LEU A 102 -4.87 -0.83 -2.74
CA LEU A 102 -5.30 -2.23 -2.80
C LEU A 102 -6.73 -2.41 -2.28
N LEU A 103 -7.10 -1.74 -1.18
CA LEU A 103 -8.46 -1.76 -0.67
C LEU A 103 -9.45 -1.04 -1.60
N ASP A 104 -9.06 0.08 -2.20
CA ASP A 104 -9.92 0.86 -3.10
C ASP A 104 -10.19 0.12 -4.43
N ALA A 105 -9.25 -0.74 -4.86
CA ALA A 105 -9.42 -1.62 -6.01
C ALA A 105 -10.41 -2.78 -5.75
N MET A 106 -10.70 -3.11 -4.49
CA MET A 106 -11.66 -4.15 -4.14
C MET A 106 -13.10 -3.65 -4.34
N GLN A 107 -13.87 -4.40 -5.12
CA GLN A 107 -15.29 -4.09 -5.35
C GLN A 107 -16.17 -4.45 -4.15
N GLU A 108 -15.81 -5.52 -3.44
CA GLU A 108 -16.56 -6.02 -2.29
C GLU A 108 -16.02 -5.39 -1.00
N ARG A 109 -16.88 -4.66 -0.30
CA ARG A 109 -16.57 -4.09 1.02
C ARG A 109 -17.07 -5.02 2.10
N SER A 110 -16.40 -6.14 2.24
CA SER A 110 -16.70 -7.16 3.26
C SER A 110 -16.30 -6.70 4.66
N ALA A 111 -16.70 -7.45 5.70
CA ALA A 111 -16.27 -7.17 7.08
C ALA A 111 -14.73 -7.12 7.22
N GLU A 112 -14.02 -7.98 6.50
CA GLU A 112 -12.55 -8.01 6.53
C GLU A 112 -11.93 -6.77 5.86
N TRP A 113 -12.58 -6.23 4.81
CA TRP A 113 -12.21 -4.94 4.20
C TRP A 113 -12.29 -3.81 5.21
N HIS A 114 -13.42 -3.71 5.92
CA HIS A 114 -13.63 -2.68 6.94
C HIS A 114 -12.64 -2.81 8.11
N TYR A 115 -12.28 -4.02 8.49
CA TYR A 115 -11.25 -4.28 9.50
C TYR A 115 -9.84 -3.84 9.05
N MET A 116 -9.45 -4.12 7.79
CA MET A 116 -8.18 -3.62 7.24
C MET A 116 -8.14 -2.09 7.20
N GLN A 117 -9.25 -1.46 6.77
CA GLN A 117 -9.38 0.00 6.75
C GLN A 117 -9.26 0.61 8.15
N ALA A 118 -9.87 -0.04 9.16
CA ALA A 118 -9.75 0.38 10.55
C ALA A 118 -8.30 0.34 11.06
N LYS A 119 -7.52 -0.69 10.68
CA LYS A 119 -6.08 -0.77 11.01
C LYS A 119 -5.29 0.38 10.42
N ILE A 120 -5.50 0.68 9.14
CA ILE A 120 -4.83 1.81 8.47
C ILE A 120 -5.13 3.12 9.21
N TYR A 121 -6.40 3.37 9.52
CA TYR A 121 -6.79 4.59 10.24
C TYR A 121 -6.24 4.66 11.66
N TYR A 122 -6.19 3.53 12.36
CA TYR A 122 -5.62 3.44 13.70
C TYR A 122 -4.13 3.83 13.70
N ASP A 123 -3.37 3.29 12.75
CA ASP A 123 -1.94 3.61 12.61
C ASP A 123 -1.70 5.07 12.20
N LYS A 124 -2.60 5.64 11.39
CA LYS A 124 -2.63 7.08 11.04
C LYS A 124 -3.11 7.99 12.18
N LYS A 125 -3.43 7.43 13.36
CA LYS A 125 -3.99 8.16 14.52
C LYS A 125 -5.36 8.78 14.29
N TRP A 126 -6.10 8.32 13.28
CA TRP A 126 -7.47 8.72 13.01
C TRP A 126 -8.43 7.81 13.79
N ILE A 127 -8.40 7.95 15.12
CA ILE A 127 -9.04 7.00 16.04
C ILE A 127 -10.57 6.97 15.89
N LEU A 128 -11.20 8.12 15.61
CA LEU A 128 -12.65 8.19 15.42
C LEU A 128 -13.10 7.44 14.18
N ASP A 129 -12.37 7.58 13.07
CA ASP A 129 -12.67 6.91 11.82
C ASP A 129 -12.33 5.43 11.87
N ALA A 130 -11.23 5.07 12.53
CA ALA A 130 -10.88 3.67 12.81
C ALA A 130 -12.00 2.96 13.57
N LYS A 131 -12.55 3.61 14.62
CA LYS A 131 -13.63 3.04 15.43
C LYS A 131 -14.89 2.79 14.60
N LYS A 132 -15.31 3.75 13.76
CA LYS A 132 -16.48 3.59 12.88
C LYS A 132 -16.32 2.41 11.92
N GLN A 133 -15.14 2.26 11.32
CA GLN A 133 -14.85 1.14 10.41
C GLN A 133 -14.88 -0.20 11.15
N LEU A 134 -14.35 -0.24 12.38
CA LEU A 134 -14.38 -1.44 13.20
C LEU A 134 -15.81 -1.84 13.62
N GLU A 135 -16.64 -0.86 13.97
CA GLU A 135 -18.06 -1.07 14.27
C GLU A 135 -18.81 -1.66 13.06
N LEU A 136 -18.60 -1.11 11.86
CA LEU A 136 -19.16 -1.67 10.63
C LEU A 136 -18.70 -3.10 10.36
N ALA A 137 -17.41 -3.41 10.57
CA ALA A 137 -16.89 -4.76 10.40
C ALA A 137 -17.61 -5.77 11.33
N ILE A 138 -17.81 -5.40 12.60
CA ILE A 138 -18.50 -6.23 13.59
C ILE A 138 -19.99 -6.37 13.25
N GLU A 139 -20.65 -5.32 12.78
CA GLU A 139 -22.06 -5.39 12.37
C GLU A 139 -22.27 -6.29 11.15
N MET A 140 -21.31 -6.30 10.22
CA MET A 140 -21.38 -7.09 8.99
C MET A 140 -21.07 -8.57 9.21
N ASP A 141 -20.17 -8.90 10.12
CA ASP A 141 -19.90 -10.28 10.53
C ASP A 141 -19.83 -10.38 12.07
N PRO A 142 -21.01 -10.40 12.73
CA PRO A 142 -21.09 -10.47 14.19
C PRO A 142 -20.63 -11.83 14.74
N THR A 143 -20.43 -12.82 13.86
CA THR A 143 -19.91 -14.14 14.17
C THR A 143 -18.40 -14.27 13.97
N ASN A 144 -17.74 -13.24 13.42
CA ASN A 144 -16.30 -13.24 13.25
C ASN A 144 -15.60 -13.06 14.59
N ALA A 145 -14.85 -14.07 15.02
CA ALA A 145 -14.08 -14.04 16.26
C ALA A 145 -12.65 -13.48 16.08
N LYS A 146 -12.31 -12.94 14.90
CA LYS A 146 -10.96 -12.43 14.60
C LYS A 146 -10.81 -10.94 14.86
#